data_AF-A0A165IGQ0-F1
#
_entry.id   AF-A0A165IGQ0-F1
#
_cell.length_a   1.000
_cell.length_b   1.000
_cell.length_c   1.000
_cell.angle_alpha   90.00
_cell.angle_beta   90.00
_cell.angle_gamma   90.00
#
_symmetry.space_group_name_H-M   'P 1'
#
loop_
_entity.id
_entity.type
_entity.pdbx_description
1 polymer ?
#
loop_
_entity_poly.entity_id
_entity_poly.type
_entity_poly.pdbx_seq_one_letter_code
_entity_poly.pdbx_strand_id
1 'polypeptide(L)'
;MAPSPSERLLVALLKADTSATASLSSFLAASHTSHAALSAYASAHQAPLGDVLRAVEASLRGVHEAVRSYVGAMEMWTGELAEVKDREEEVGQVRRDRDILCVHRSPGRTHDTTDTR
;
A
#
# COMPACT_ATOMS: atom_id res chain seq x y z
N MET A 1 12.46 -21.52 2.55
CA MET A 1 11.41 -21.81 1.54
C MET A 1 10.99 -20.47 0.96
N ALA A 2 10.92 -20.33 -0.37
CA ALA A 2 10.61 -19.05 -1.00
C ALA A 2 9.13 -18.66 -0.76
N PRO A 3 8.81 -17.36 -0.59
CA PRO A 3 7.43 -16.89 -0.46
C PRO A 3 6.59 -17.32 -1.66
N SER A 4 5.30 -17.57 -1.41
CA SER A 4 4.37 -17.98 -2.46
C SER A 4 4.28 -16.91 -3.56
N PRO A 5 3.93 -17.27 -4.81
CA PRO A 5 3.80 -16.28 -5.88
C PRO A 5 2.84 -15.14 -5.54
N SER A 6 1.77 -15.41 -4.79
CA SER A 6 0.80 -14.41 -4.31
C SER A 6 1.41 -13.46 -3.27
N GLU A 7 2.15 -13.98 -2.27
CA GLU A 7 2.83 -13.15 -1.27
C GLU A 7 3.83 -12.18 -1.92
N ARG A 8 4.58 -12.65 -2.92
CA ARG A 8 5.53 -11.79 -3.66
C ARG A 8 4.84 -10.67 -4.43
N LEU A 9 3.68 -10.96 -5.02
CA LEU A 9 2.88 -9.96 -5.73
C LEU A 9 2.30 -8.93 -4.75
N LEU A 10 1.82 -9.36 -3.59
CA LEU A 10 1.30 -8.47 -2.55
C LEU A 10 2.39 -7.56 -1.98
N VAL A 11 3.58 -8.09 -1.70
CA VAL A 11 4.74 -7.30 -1.27
C VAL A 11 5.16 -6.29 -2.35
N ALA A 12 5.15 -6.69 -3.63
CA ALA A 12 5.47 -5.79 -4.74
C ALA A 12 4.43 -4.66 -4.87
N LEU A 13 3.14 -4.98 -4.70
CA LEU A 13 2.05 -4.01 -4.71
C LEU A 13 2.18 -3.01 -3.56
N LEU A 14 2.34 -3.49 -2.32
CA LEU A 14 2.55 -2.65 -1.15
C LEU A 14 3.73 -1.70 -1.32
N LYS A 15 4.84 -2.19 -1.89
CA LYS A 15 6.02 -1.37 -2.18
C LYS A 15 5.72 -0.28 -3.21
N ALA A 16 5.03 -0.63 -4.30
CA ALA A 16 4.68 0.32 -5.34
C ALA A 16 3.74 1.42 -4.80
N ASP A 17 2.69 1.02 -4.08
CA ASP A 17 1.70 1.95 -3.52
C ASP A 17 2.33 2.86 -2.46
N THR A 18 3.15 2.33 -1.56
CA THR A 18 3.88 3.15 -0.56
C THR A 18 4.78 4.19 -1.23
N SER A 19 5.48 3.80 -2.31
CA SER A 19 6.33 4.72 -3.08
C SER A 19 5.52 5.80 -3.80
N ALA A 20 4.34 5.45 -4.33
CA ALA A 20 3.44 6.38 -4.99
C ALA A 20 2.87 7.39 -3.98
N THR A 21 2.38 6.91 -2.83
CA THR A 21 1.89 7.73 -1.72
C THR A 21 2.95 8.72 -1.25
N ALA A 22 4.20 8.27 -1.04
CA ALA A 22 5.30 9.16 -0.65
C ALA A 22 5.57 10.27 -1.68
N SER A 23 5.52 9.93 -2.97
CA SER A 23 5.72 10.89 -4.06
C SER A 23 4.60 11.93 -4.11
N LEU A 24 3.36 11.51 -3.91
CA LEU A 24 2.20 12.40 -3.86
C LEU A 24 2.23 13.32 -2.63
N SER A 25 2.64 12.81 -1.46
CA SER A 25 2.83 13.61 -0.26
C SER A 25 3.91 14.68 -0.45
N SER A 26 5.02 14.34 -1.12
CA SER A 26 6.06 15.31 -1.49
C SER A 26 5.53 16.38 -2.46
N PHE A 27 4.75 15.97 -3.47
CA PHE A 27 4.09 16.89 -4.39
C PHE A 27 3.16 17.86 -3.66
N LEU A 28 2.34 17.38 -2.71
CA LEU A 28 1.44 18.22 -1.93
C LEU A 28 2.20 19.28 -1.12
N ALA A 29 3.34 18.91 -0.52
CA ALA A 29 4.19 19.84 0.23
C ALA A 29 4.82 20.90 -0.68
N ALA A 30 5.36 20.51 -1.84
CA ALA A 30 5.95 21.44 -2.80
C ALA A 30 4.91 22.38 -3.43
N SER A 31 3.72 21.84 -3.73
CA SER A 31 2.61 22.58 -4.33
C SER A 31 2.07 23.67 -3.40
N HIS A 32 2.02 23.42 -2.08
CA HIS A 32 1.51 24.38 -1.10
C HIS A 32 2.21 25.75 -1.18
N THR A 33 3.54 25.75 -1.33
CA THR A 33 4.33 26.99 -1.46
C THR A 33 4.00 27.74 -2.74
N SER A 34 3.83 27.03 -3.86
CA SER A 34 3.43 27.63 -5.15
C SER A 34 2.04 28.27 -5.08
N HIS A 35 1.12 27.62 -4.38
CA HIS A 35 -0.22 28.15 -4.11
C HIS A 35 -0.21 29.45 -3.29
N ALA A 36 0.55 29.47 -2.20
CA ALA A 36 0.67 30.66 -1.37
C ALA A 36 1.25 31.83 -2.18
N ALA A 37 2.28 31.57 -3.00
CA ALA A 37 2.86 32.57 -3.89
C ALA A 37 1.85 33.07 -4.94
N LEU A 38 1.07 32.17 -5.56
CA LEU A 38 0.03 32.55 -6.53
C LEU A 38 -1.07 33.40 -5.87
N SER A 39 -1.49 33.07 -4.65
CA SER A 39 -2.51 33.83 -3.92
C SER A 39 -2.02 35.24 -3.58
N ALA A 40 -0.78 35.37 -3.10
CA ALA A 40 -0.15 36.65 -2.85
C ALA A 40 -0.01 37.47 -4.15
N TYR A 41 0.42 36.82 -5.23
CA TYR A 41 0.53 37.44 -6.55
C TYR A 41 -0.83 37.93 -7.07
N ALA A 42 -1.89 37.11 -6.94
CA ALA A 42 -3.24 37.49 -7.33
C ALA A 42 -3.77 38.68 -6.52
N SER A 43 -3.41 38.77 -5.24
CA SER A 43 -3.80 39.85 -4.33
C SER A 43 -3.12 41.18 -4.65
N ALA A 44 -1.95 41.16 -5.30
CA ALA A 44 -1.24 42.37 -5.71
C ALA A 44 -1.86 43.04 -6.95
N HIS A 45 -2.78 42.37 -7.66
CA HIS A 45 -3.38 42.86 -8.91
C HIS A 45 -4.83 43.28 -8.72
N GLN A 46 -5.22 44.35 -9.41
CA GLN A 46 -6.61 44.81 -9.51
C GLN A 46 -7.38 44.01 -10.57
N ALA A 47 -8.71 44.17 -10.60
CA ALA A 47 -9.54 43.58 -11.63
C ALA A 47 -9.16 44.10 -13.04
N PRO A 48 -9.28 43.28 -14.11
CA PRO A 48 -9.83 41.92 -14.13
C PRO A 48 -8.79 40.81 -13.89
N LEU A 49 -7.48 41.14 -13.93
CA LEU A 49 -6.40 40.16 -13.84
C LEU A 49 -6.38 39.44 -12.49
N GLY A 50 -6.58 40.17 -11.38
CA GLY A 50 -6.65 39.57 -10.05
C GLY A 50 -7.79 38.55 -9.90
N ASP A 51 -8.92 38.76 -10.59
CA ASP A 51 -10.07 37.86 -10.55
C ASP A 51 -9.78 36.55 -11.29
N VAL A 52 -9.16 36.65 -12.47
CA VAL A 52 -8.70 35.48 -13.24
C VAL A 52 -7.68 34.66 -12.44
N LEU A 53 -6.71 35.33 -11.81
CA LEU A 53 -5.69 34.66 -11.01
C LEU A 53 -6.28 33.94 -9.80
N ARG A 54 -7.26 34.56 -9.10
CA ARG A 54 -7.98 33.91 -8.00
C ARG A 54 -8.82 32.71 -8.47
N ALA A 55 -9.42 32.78 -9.66
CA ALA A 55 -10.13 31.64 -10.23
C ALA A 55 -9.17 30.45 -10.54
N VAL A 56 -7.99 30.74 -11.09
CA VAL A 56 -6.94 29.72 -11.30
C VAL A 56 -6.49 29.12 -9.98
N GLU A 57 -6.24 29.97 -8.96
CA GLU A 57 -5.85 29.53 -7.63
C GLU A 57 -6.90 28.59 -7.01
N ALA A 58 -8.19 28.92 -7.15
CA ALA A 58 -9.29 28.09 -6.66
C ALA A 58 -9.35 26.73 -7.36
N SER A 59 -9.16 26.69 -8.69
CA SER A 59 -9.12 25.43 -9.45
C SER A 59 -7.97 24.53 -8.99
N LEU A 60 -6.78 25.10 -8.84
CA LEU A 60 -5.61 24.35 -8.39
C LEU A 60 -5.82 23.84 -6.95
N ARG A 61 -6.50 24.62 -6.09
CA ARG A 61 -6.77 24.23 -4.71
C ARG A 61 -7.71 23.02 -4.64
N GLY A 62 -8.69 22.96 -5.55
CA GLY A 62 -9.54 21.79 -5.73
C GLY A 62 -8.73 20.53 -6.09
N VAL A 63 -7.75 20.67 -6.98
CA VAL A 63 -6.82 19.56 -7.32
C VAL A 63 -5.99 19.15 -6.09
N HIS A 64 -5.45 20.12 -5.34
CA HIS A 64 -4.66 19.86 -4.13
C HIS A 64 -5.45 19.06 -3.11
N GLU A 65 -6.71 19.43 -2.87
CA GLU A 65 -7.59 18.71 -1.94
C GLU A 65 -7.96 17.31 -2.44
N ALA A 66 -8.24 17.15 -3.73
CA ALA A 66 -8.51 15.84 -4.32
C ALA A 66 -7.29 14.90 -4.18
N VAL A 67 -6.08 15.41 -4.42
CA VAL A 67 -4.84 14.63 -4.24
C VAL A 67 -4.60 14.30 -2.77
N ARG A 68 -4.86 15.23 -1.83
CA ARG A 68 -4.78 14.96 -0.38
C ARG A 68 -5.74 13.84 0.03
N SER A 69 -6.99 13.90 -0.43
CA SER A 69 -7.97 12.85 -0.17
C SER A 69 -7.54 11.50 -0.74
N TYR A 70 -7.01 11.49 -1.96
CA TYR A 70 -6.49 10.27 -2.60
C TYR A 70 -5.29 9.67 -1.82
N VAL A 71 -4.37 10.51 -1.34
CA VAL A 71 -3.26 10.06 -0.49
C VAL A 71 -3.79 9.38 0.78
N GLY A 72 -4.75 9.99 1.47
CA GLY A 72 -5.35 9.38 2.65
C GLY A 72 -6.06 8.05 2.35
N ALA A 73 -6.73 7.95 1.20
CA ALA A 73 -7.32 6.70 0.75
C ALA A 73 -6.26 5.62 0.44
N MET A 74 -5.13 6.00 -0.16
CA MET A 74 -4.01 5.10 -0.39
C MET A 74 -3.36 4.62 0.90
N GLU A 75 -3.18 5.50 1.90
CA GLU A 75 -2.65 5.11 3.21
C GLU A 75 -3.54 4.06 3.89
N MET A 76 -4.86 4.28 3.92
CA MET A 76 -5.81 3.29 4.43
C MET A 76 -5.72 1.97 3.66
N TRP A 77 -5.77 2.03 2.34
CA TRP A 77 -5.64 0.86 1.46
C TRP A 77 -4.36 0.06 1.72
N THR A 78 -3.22 0.74 1.85
CA THR A 78 -1.95 0.07 2.16
C THR A 78 -1.96 -0.57 3.55
N GLY A 79 -2.66 0.02 4.52
CA GLY A 79 -2.87 -0.58 5.84
C GLY A 79 -3.68 -1.88 5.75
N GLU A 80 -4.80 -1.87 5.05
CA GLU A 80 -5.65 -3.05 4.84
C GLU A 80 -4.90 -4.18 4.11
N LEU A 81 -4.11 -3.84 3.08
CA LEU A 81 -3.27 -4.82 2.37
C LEU A 81 -2.16 -5.40 3.27
N ALA A 82 -1.61 -4.61 4.19
CA ALA A 82 -0.64 -5.11 5.16
C ALA A 82 -1.30 -6.12 6.12
N GLU A 83 -2.54 -5.87 6.56
CA GLU A 83 -3.28 -6.86 7.36
C GLU A 83 -3.54 -8.17 6.59
N VAL A 84 -3.86 -8.07 5.29
CA VAL A 84 -4.04 -9.24 4.43
C VAL A 84 -2.74 -10.05 4.37
N LYS A 85 -1.60 -9.38 4.17
CA LYS A 85 -0.28 -10.02 4.16
C LYS A 85 -0.01 -10.77 5.47
N ASP A 86 -0.27 -10.14 6.61
CA ASP A 86 -0.01 -10.75 7.91
C ASP A 86 -0.91 -11.98 8.14
N ARG A 87 -2.19 -11.91 7.75
CA ARG A 87 -3.09 -13.07 7.79
C ARG A 87 -2.64 -14.21 6.84
N GLU A 88 -2.12 -13.89 5.66
CA GLU A 88 -1.56 -14.90 4.75
C GLU A 88 -0.34 -15.61 5.37
N GLU A 89 0.53 -14.86 6.06
CA GLU A 89 1.68 -15.40 6.78
C GLU A 89 1.26 -16.35 7.92
N GLU A 90 0.24 -15.97 8.70
CA GLU A 90 -0.35 -16.80 9.77
C GLU A 90 -0.95 -18.11 9.22
N VAL A 91 -1.74 -18.04 8.15
CA VAL A 91 -2.30 -19.23 7.50
C VAL A 91 -1.18 -20.13 6.95
N GLY A 92 -0.13 -19.52 6.40
CA GLY A 92 1.07 -20.22 5.97
C GLY A 92 1.76 -20.97 7.11
N GLN A 93 1.82 -20.37 8.30
CA GLN A 93 2.33 -21.01 9.52
C GLN A 93 1.50 -22.23 9.91
N VAL A 94 0.18 -22.09 10.00
CA VAL A 94 -0.72 -23.19 10.38
C VAL A 94 -0.62 -24.36 9.39
N ARG A 95 -0.54 -24.08 8.08
CA ARG A 95 -0.35 -25.12 7.06
C ARG A 95 0.98 -25.86 7.23
N ARG A 96 2.06 -25.12 7.54
CA ARG A 96 3.38 -25.72 7.81
C ARG A 96 3.35 -26.59 9.06
N ASP A 97 2.74 -26.13 10.14
CA ASP A 97 2.63 -26.91 11.37
C ASP A 97 1.82 -28.20 11.14
N ARG A 98 0.72 -28.12 10.39
CA ARG A 98 -0.03 -29.31 9.94
C ARG A 98 0.87 -30.26 9.14
N ASP A 99 1.60 -29.75 8.15
CA ASP A 99 2.44 -30.59 7.28
C ASP A 99 3.57 -31.26 8.07
N ILE A 100 4.20 -30.54 9.00
CA ILE A 100 5.17 -31.09 9.95
C ILE A 100 4.51 -32.20 10.77
N LEU A 101 3.34 -31.96 11.38
CA LEU A 101 2.63 -32.97 12.16
C LEU A 101 2.24 -34.20 11.33
N CYS A 102 1.80 -34.02 10.08
CA CYS A 102 1.47 -35.11 9.16
C CYS A 102 2.71 -35.93 8.75
N VAL A 103 3.84 -35.27 8.49
CA VAL A 103 5.11 -35.93 8.14
C VAL A 103 5.67 -36.69 9.35
N HIS A 104 5.62 -36.11 10.55
CA HIS A 104 6.14 -36.74 11.78
C HIS A 104 5.19 -37.79 12.37
N ARG A 105 3.89 -37.78 12.03
CA ARG A 105 2.94 -38.85 12.39
C ARG A 105 3.11 -40.12 11.55
N SER A 106 4.02 -40.13 10.57
CA SER A 106 4.43 -41.35 9.89
C SER A 106 5.71 -41.96 10.47
N PRO A 107 5.64 -42.66 11.63
CA PRO A 107 6.53 -43.77 11.89
C PRO A 107 5.71 -45.03 12.19
N GLY A 108 5.88 -46.06 11.36
CA GLY A 108 5.40 -47.41 11.66
C GLY A 108 4.38 -47.98 10.69
N ARG A 109 4.83 -48.36 9.48
CA ARG A 109 4.28 -49.54 8.81
C ARG A 109 5.37 -50.30 8.07
N THR A 110 6.24 -50.93 8.83
CA THR A 110 6.95 -52.15 8.41
C THR A 110 6.65 -53.20 9.46
N HIS A 111 5.48 -53.82 9.35
CA HIS A 111 5.22 -55.09 10.01
C HIS A 111 5.91 -56.15 9.14
N ASP A 112 7.19 -56.38 9.43
CA ASP A 112 7.91 -57.53 8.88
C ASP A 112 7.36 -58.76 9.60
N THR A 113 6.56 -59.54 8.89
CA THR A 113 6.05 -60.83 9.32
C THR A 113 6.56 -61.82 8.29
N THR A 114 7.84 -62.15 8.38
CA THR A 114 8.44 -63.30 7.72
C THR A 114 8.61 -64.41 8.75
N ASP A 115 7.47 -64.96 9.19
CA ASP A 115 7.42 -66.31 9.73
C ASP A 115 7.15 -67.24 8.55
N THR A 116 8.22 -67.80 7.99
CA THR A 116 8.13 -69.04 7.22
C THR A 116 9.45 -69.80 7.28
N ARG A 117 9.42 -70.85 8.12
CA ARG A 117 10.13 -72.13 8.01
C ARG A 117 11.33 -72.38 8.92
#